data_AF-A0AAU0HVI8-F1
#
_entry.id   AF-A0AAU0HVI8-F1
#
_cell.length_a   1.000
_cell.length_b   1.000
_cell.length_c   1.000
_cell.angle_alpha   90.00
_cell.angle_beta   90.00
_cell.angle_gamma   90.00
#
_symmetry.space_group_name_H-M   'P 1'
#
loop_
_entity.id
_entity.type
_entity.pdbx_description
1 polymer ?
#
loop_
_entity_poly.entity_id
_entity_poly.type
_entity_poly.pdbx_seq_one_letter_code
_entity_poly.pdbx_strand_id
1 'polypeptide(L)' 'MTKLEEITVEAFVILSEDDKRHPLELPILEERVAKIASDASVYVVSETDRTNGHGATCNSSYYAEPLEEFLGQLPNAP' A
#
# COMPACT_ATOMS: atom_id res chain seq x y z
N MET A 1 14.43 -22.69 4.47
CA MET A 1 13.45 -21.61 4.70
C MET A 1 14.07 -20.34 4.16
N THR A 2 13.45 -19.72 3.17
CA THR A 2 13.83 -18.36 2.74
C THR A 2 13.48 -17.40 3.87
N LYS A 3 14.39 -16.50 4.23
CA LYS A 3 14.09 -15.47 5.22
C LYS A 3 13.32 -14.33 4.55
N LEU A 4 12.47 -13.63 5.30
CA LEU A 4 11.61 -12.58 4.73
C LEU A 4 12.45 -11.46 4.11
N GLU A 5 13.59 -11.14 4.73
CA GLU A 5 14.56 -10.15 4.27
C GLU A 5 15.31 -10.55 2.98
N GLU A 6 15.23 -11.80 2.54
CA GLU A 6 15.87 -12.31 1.32
C GLU A 6 14.90 -12.30 0.11
N ILE A 7 13.64 -11.91 0.33
CA ILE A 7 12.61 -11.85 -0.71
C ILE A 7 12.64 -10.46 -1.35
N THR A 8 12.90 -10.41 -2.65
CA THR A 8 12.78 -9.18 -3.45
C THR A 8 11.45 -9.21 -4.20
N VAL A 9 10.55 -8.30 -3.84
CA VAL A 9 9.25 -8.12 -4.48
C VAL A 9 8.97 -6.65 -4.72
N GLU A 10 8.28 -6.36 -5.81
CA GLU A 10 7.56 -5.09 -6.00
C GLU A 10 6.32 -5.12 -5.12
N ALA A 11 6.09 -4.08 -4.32
CA ALA A 11 4.97 -4.01 -3.40
C ALA A 11 4.10 -2.78 -3.66
N PHE A 12 2.78 -2.97 -3.68
CA PHE A 12 1.79 -1.89 -3.65
C PHE A 12 1.07 -1.91 -2.31
N VAL A 13 1.22 -0.85 -1.51
CA VAL A 13 0.69 -0.74 -0.15
C VAL A 13 -0.43 0.28 -0.13
N ILE A 14 -1.56 -0.10 0.45
CA ILE A 14 -2.77 0.74 0.50
C ILE A 14 -3.10 1.04 1.97
N LEU A 15 -3.36 2.31 2.26
CA LEU A 15 -3.77 2.80 3.57
C LEU A 15 -5.02 3.68 3.44
N SER A 16 -5.73 3.89 4.56
CA SER A 16 -6.72 4.96 4.69
C SER A 16 -6.12 6.06 5.53
N GLU A 17 -6.31 7.31 5.13
CA GLU A 17 -5.79 8.49 5.82
C GLU A 17 -6.23 8.58 7.29
N ASP A 18 -7.46 8.15 7.57
CA ASP A 18 -8.10 8.23 8.89
C ASP A 18 -8.11 6.89 9.66
N ASP A 19 -7.36 5.88 9.19
CA ASP A 19 -7.20 4.63 9.93
C ASP A 19 -6.29 4.83 11.16
N LYS A 20 -6.94 5.05 12.30
CA LYS A 20 -6.26 5.23 13.61
C LYS A 20 -5.35 4.07 14.03
N ARG A 21 -5.42 2.90 13.37
CA ARG A 21 -4.54 1.76 13.63
C ARG A 21 -3.20 1.89 12.89
N HIS A 22 -3.15 2.72 11.85
CA HIS A 22 -1.98 3.01 11.04
C HIS A 22 -1.81 4.53 10.83
N PRO A 23 -1.47 5.28 11.90
CA PRO A 23 -1.31 6.73 11.81
C PRO A 23 -0.13 7.08 10.89
N LEU A 24 -0.37 7.95 9.90
CA LEU A 24 0.63 8.32 8.88
C LEU A 24 1.77 9.18 9.44
N GLU A 25 1.54 9.86 10.56
CA GLU A 25 2.56 10.65 11.26
C GLU A 25 3.62 9.80 11.96
N LEU A 26 3.39 8.48 12.08
CA LEU A 26 4.34 7.55 12.66
C LEU A 26 5.21 6.90 11.57
N PRO A 27 6.52 6.70 11.80
CA PRO A 27 7.44 6.14 10.80
C PRO A 27 7.23 4.63 10.57
N ILE A 28 6.18 4.04 11.15
CA ILE A 28 5.94 2.59 11.12
C ILE A 28 5.80 2.10 9.68
N LEU A 29 5.14 2.86 8.81
CA LEU A 29 4.98 2.47 7.42
C LEU A 29 6.33 2.34 6.72
N GLU A 30 7.13 3.40 6.78
CA GLU A 30 8.46 3.48 6.17
C GLU A 30 9.37 2.37 6.71
N GLU A 31 9.40 2.17 8.03
CA GLU A 31 10.21 1.13 8.68
C GLU A 31 9.81 -0.30 8.30
N ARG A 32 8.52 -0.54 8.02
CA ARG A 32 8.00 -1.87 7.69
C ARG A 32 8.13 -2.16 6.22
N VAL A 33 7.85 -1.18 5.36
CA VAL A 33 8.03 -1.29 3.91
C VAL A 33 9.48 -1.58 3.55
N ALA A 34 10.44 -0.88 4.17
CA ALA A 34 11.86 -1.09 3.96
C ALA A 34 12.36 -2.51 4.32
N LYS A 35 11.56 -3.31 5.05
CA LYS A 35 11.90 -4.70 5.41
C LYS A 35 11.37 -5.74 4.43
N ILE A 36 10.38 -5.39 3.61
CA ILE A 36 9.65 -6.34 2.75
C ILE A 36 9.93 -6.12 1.26
N ALA A 37 10.26 -4.89 0.88
CA ALA A 37 10.48 -4.53 -0.51
C ALA A 37 11.61 -3.51 -0.59
N SER A 38 12.44 -3.66 -1.62
CA SER A 38 13.47 -2.67 -1.93
C SER A 38 12.87 -1.39 -2.52
N ASP A 39 11.72 -1.54 -3.20
CA ASP A 39 10.93 -0.46 -3.76
C ASP A 39 9.43 -0.80 -3.57
N ALA A 40 8.67 0.15 -3.04
CA ALA A 40 7.26 -0.03 -2.80
C ALA A 40 6.50 1.23 -3.14
N SER A 41 5.42 1.05 -3.90
CA SER A 41 4.44 2.09 -4.18
C SER A 41 3.44 2.15 -3.04
N VAL A 42 3.31 3.31 -2.40
CA VAL A 42 2.35 3.56 -1.33
C VAL A 42 1.22 4.44 -1.85
N TYR A 43 -0.02 4.01 -1.65
CA TYR A 43 -1.21 4.80 -1.93
C TYR A 43 -2.05 4.99 -0.66
N VAL A 44 -2.42 6.24 -0.39
CA VAL A 44 -3.28 6.59 0.74
C VAL A 44 -4.64 7.03 0.20
N VAL A 45 -5.68 6.28 0.54
CA VAL A 45 -7.06 6.68 0.28
C VAL A 45 -7.40 7.86 1.21
N SER A 46 -7.67 9.03 0.62
CA SER A 46 -8.04 10.23 1.39
C SER A 46 -9.35 10.03 2.15
N GLU A 47 -9.45 10.66 3.32
CA GLU A 47 -10.67 10.67 4.12
C GLU A 47 -11.77 11.47 3.41
N THR A 48 -12.95 10.86 3.27
CA THR A 48 -14.17 11.53 2.80
C THR A 48 -15.38 10.94 3.51
N ASP A 49 -16.56 11.54 3.31
CA ASP A 49 -17.84 10.98 3.79
C ASP A 49 -18.08 9.53 3.32
N ARG A 50 -17.41 9.10 2.24
CA ARG A 50 -17.54 7.76 1.63
C ARG A 50 -16.34 6.85 1.89
N THR A 51 -15.24 7.40 2.38
CA THR A 51 -13.96 6.73 2.63
C THR A 51 -13.54 7.06 4.06
N ASN A 52 -14.13 6.34 5.02
CA ASN A 52 -13.84 6.52 6.44
C ASN A 52 -13.39 5.21 7.08
N GLY A 53 -12.34 5.31 7.88
CA GLY A 53 -11.70 4.28 8.65
C GLY A 53 -11.06 3.21 7.78
N HIS A 54 -10.63 2.15 8.46
CA HIS A 54 -9.96 1.02 7.80
C HIS A 54 -10.73 0.41 6.63
N GLY A 55 -12.07 0.43 6.68
CA GLY A 55 -12.90 -0.18 5.65
C GLY A 55 -12.70 0.42 4.26
N ALA A 56 -12.15 1.64 4.14
CA ALA A 56 -11.84 2.25 2.85
C ALA A 56 -10.88 1.39 2.01
N THR A 57 -9.89 0.74 2.63
CA THR A 57 -8.94 -0.12 1.91
C THR A 57 -9.56 -1.43 1.41
N CYS A 58 -10.76 -1.78 1.86
CA CYS A 58 -11.48 -2.96 1.40
C CYS A 58 -12.28 -2.73 0.09
N ASN A 59 -12.34 -1.49 -0.40
CA ASN A 59 -13.01 -1.16 -1.65
C ASN A 59 -12.01 -0.74 -2.72
N SER A 60 -11.77 -1.63 -3.69
CA SER A 60 -10.83 -1.40 -4.78
C SER A 60 -11.16 -0.22 -5.68
N SER A 61 -12.42 0.26 -5.71
CA SER A 61 -12.76 1.42 -6.53
C SER A 61 -12.02 2.69 -6.11
N TYR A 62 -11.50 2.76 -4.87
CA TYR A 62 -10.79 3.94 -4.36
C TYR A 62 -9.31 3.99 -4.72
N TYR A 63 -8.76 2.90 -5.25
CA TYR A 63 -7.35 2.80 -5.63
C TYR A 63 -7.17 1.99 -6.92
N ALA A 64 -8.22 1.84 -7.73
CA ALA A 64 -8.17 1.06 -8.96
C ALA A 64 -7.19 1.66 -9.98
N GLU A 65 -7.24 2.98 -10.19
CA GLU A 65 -6.34 3.69 -11.11
C GLU A 65 -4.85 3.57 -10.71
N PRO A 66 -4.43 3.90 -9.47
CA PRO A 66 -3.03 3.74 -9.08
C PRO A 66 -2.60 2.28 -9.04
N LEU A 67 -3.51 1.33 -8.78
CA LEU A 67 -3.20 -0.10 -8.89
C LEU A 67 -2.96 -0.52 -10.34
N GLU A 68 -3.77 -0.03 -11.29
CA GLU A 68 -3.57 -0.28 -12.72
C GLU A 68 -2.22 0.28 -13.20
N GLU A 69 -1.88 1.51 -12.79
CA GLU A 69 -0.58 2.12 -13.09
C GLU A 69 0.58 1.28 -12.54
N PHE A 70 0.50 0.87 -11.27
CA PHE A 70 1.51 0.00 -10.66
C PHE A 70 1.64 -1.33 -11.42
N LEU A 71 0.53 -2.00 -11.73
CA LEU A 71 0.54 -3.27 -12.45
C LEU A 71 1.15 -3.12 -13.85
N GLY A 72 0.87 -2.02 -14.56
CA GLY A 72 1.42 -1.73 -15.88
C GLY A 72 2.93 -1.51 -15.92
N GLN A 73 3.56 -1.22 -14.79
CA GLN A 73 5.01 -1.09 -14.67
C GLN A 73 5.72 -2.44 -14.46
N LEU A 74 4.99 -3.49 -14.12
CA LEU A 74 5.58 -4.80 -13.84
C LEU A 74 5.99 -5.53 -15.13
N PRO A 75 7.11 -6.28 -15.11
CA PRO A 75 7.67 -6.92 -16.32
C PRO A 75 6.75 -7.96 -16.98
N ASN A 76 5.73 -8.46 -16.27
CA ASN A 76 4.71 -9.38 -16.79
C ASN A 76 3.30 -8.88 -16.45
N ALA A 77 3.06 -7.57 -16.57
CA ALA A 77 1.75 -6.96 -16.39
C ALA A 77 0.66 -7.76 -17.14
N PRO A 78 -0.52 -8.00 -16.53
CA PRO A 78 -1.64 -8.68 -17.18
C PRO A 78 -2.19 -7.92 -18.40
#